data_AF-A0A843MCP3-F1
#
_entry.id   AF-A0A843MCP3-F1
#
_cell.length_a   1.000
_cell.length_b   1.000
_cell.length_c   1.000
_cell.angle_alpha   90.00
_cell.angle_beta   90.00
_cell.angle_gamma   90.00
#
_symmetry.space_group_name_H-M   'P 1'
#
loop_
_entity.id
_entity.type
_entity.pdbx_description
1 polymer ?
#
loop_
_entity_poly.entity_id
_entity_poly.type
_entity_poly.pdbx_seq_one_letter_code
_entity_poly.pdbx_strand_id
1 'polypeptide(L)'
;YYPNAKPMDIKIICDCNGRIIGCQIIAEERVAERIDTMTLAITQGLSCFELSNVEFAYAPPVSMVTDPLVLAVEEVSKKFN
;
A
#
# COMPACT_ATOMS: atom_id res chain seq x y z
N TYR A 1 5.70 -5.71 -17.82
CA TYR A 1 6.42 -6.54 -18.82
C TYR A 1 6.07 -8.01 -18.66
N TYR A 2 5.93 -8.51 -17.43
CA TYR A 2 5.27 -9.78 -17.19
C TYR A 2 3.83 -9.73 -17.74
N PRO A 3 3.37 -10.75 -18.48
CA PRO A 3 2.06 -10.72 -19.14
C PRO A 3 0.91 -10.76 -18.13
N ASN A 4 -0.28 -10.36 -18.58
CA ASN A 4 -1.55 -10.48 -17.83
C ASN A 4 -1.65 -9.65 -16.54
N ALA A 5 -0.82 -8.62 -16.36
CA ALA A 5 -0.95 -7.71 -15.23
C ALA A 5 -2.38 -7.12 -15.15
N LYS A 6 -2.94 -7.12 -13.94
CA LYS A 6 -4.28 -6.61 -13.65
C LYS A 6 -4.21 -5.28 -12.90
N PRO A 7 -5.15 -4.35 -13.15
CA PRO A 7 -5.21 -3.10 -12.40
C PRO A 7 -5.57 -3.36 -10.93
N MET A 8 -5.11 -2.47 -10.05
CA MET A 8 -5.41 -2.46 -8.63
C MET A 8 -5.68 -1.03 -8.19
N ASP A 9 -6.89 -0.78 -7.72
CA ASP A 9 -7.28 0.51 -7.16
C ASP A 9 -7.09 0.49 -5.65
N ILE A 10 -6.37 1.49 -5.12
CA ILE A 10 -6.02 1.58 -3.71
C ILE A 10 -6.45 2.94 -3.16
N LYS A 11 -7.13 2.91 -2.01
CA LYS A 11 -7.47 4.10 -1.23
C LYS A 11 -6.91 3.95 0.18
N ILE A 12 -6.06 4.89 0.58
CA ILE A 12 -5.54 5.00 1.95
C ILE A 12 -6.33 6.06 2.70
N ILE A 13 -6.65 5.79 3.96
CA ILE A 13 -7.32 6.71 4.87
C ILE A 13 -6.34 6.97 6.02
N CYS A 14 -5.88 8.22 6.15
CA CYS A 14 -5.04 8.66 7.26
C CYS A 14 -5.82 9.69 8.13
N ASP A 15 -5.45 9.83 9.40
CA ASP A 15 -5.94 10.93 10.25
C ASP A 15 -5.23 12.26 9.95
N CYS A 16 -5.53 13.32 10.71
CA CYS A 16 -4.92 14.64 10.51
C CYS A 16 -3.41 14.70 10.78
N ASN A 17 -2.84 13.71 11.46
CA ASN A 17 -1.40 13.62 11.75
C ASN A 17 -0.69 12.65 10.79
N GLY A 18 -1.41 12.10 9.81
CA GLY A 18 -0.86 11.15 8.86
C GLY A 18 -0.74 9.73 9.42
N ARG A 19 -1.41 9.38 10.53
CA ARG A 19 -1.52 7.98 10.97
C ARG A 19 -2.50 7.24 10.08
N ILE A 20 -2.15 6.04 9.63
CA ILE A 20 -3.04 5.19 8.82
C ILE A 20 -4.16 4.65 9.71
N ILE A 21 -5.41 4.87 9.30
CA ILE A 21 -6.62 4.40 10.01
C ILE A 21 -7.51 3.50 9.15
N GLY A 22 -7.21 3.35 7.86
CA GLY A 22 -7.98 2.48 6.98
C GLY A 22 -7.39 2.34 5.58
N CYS A 23 -7.84 1.32 4.86
CA CYS A 23 -7.48 1.05 3.48
C CYS A 23 -8.64 0.37 2.74
N GLN A 24 -8.77 0.63 1.44
CA GLN A 24 -9.62 -0.12 0.52
C GLN A 24 -8.80 -0.51 -0.71
N ILE A 25 -8.90 -1.76 -1.12
CA ILE A 25 -8.20 -2.30 -2.30
C ILE A 25 -9.21 -3.07 -3.15
N ILE A 26 -9.27 -2.75 -4.44
CA ILE A 26 -10.10 -3.45 -5.43
C ILE A 26 -9.18 -3.95 -6.54
N ALA A 27 -9.09 -5.26 -6.72
CA ALA A 27 -8.34 -5.90 -7.80
C ALA A 27 -8.84 -7.33 -8.05
N GLU A 28 -8.51 -7.90 -9.21
CA GLU A 28 -8.81 -9.30 -9.54
C GLU A 28 -7.96 -10.28 -8.73
N GLU A 29 -6.76 -9.88 -8.31
CA GLU A 29 -5.81 -10.75 -7.63
C GLU A 29 -5.00 -10.01 -6.56
N ARG A 30 -4.48 -10.77 -5.60
CA ARG A 30 -3.42 -10.35 -4.67
C ARG A 30 -3.77 -9.18 -3.74
N VAL A 31 -5.06 -9.08 -3.44
CA VAL A 31 -5.64 -8.16 -2.46
C VAL A 31 -5.33 -8.61 -1.04
N ALA A 32 -5.43 -9.92 -0.76
CA ALA A 32 -5.35 -10.48 0.59
C ALA A 32 -4.02 -10.14 1.30
N GLU A 33 -2.89 -10.34 0.62
CA GLU A 33 -1.55 -10.11 1.17
C GLU A 33 -1.32 -8.63 1.52
N ARG A 34 -1.92 -7.72 0.77
CA ARG A 34 -1.86 -6.28 1.02
C ARG A 34 -2.80 -5.85 2.13
N ILE A 35 -3.97 -6.48 2.24
CA ILE A 35 -4.87 -6.28 3.38
C ILE A 35 -4.22 -6.78 4.68
N ASP A 36 -3.52 -7.91 4.67
CA ASP A 36 -2.76 -8.40 5.83
C ASP A 36 -1.68 -7.39 6.24
N THR A 37 -0.95 -6.86 5.26
CA THR A 37 0.06 -5.82 5.50
C THR A 37 -0.55 -4.54 6.09
N MET A 38 -1.68 -4.08 5.55
CA MET A 38 -2.38 -2.90 6.08
C MET A 38 -2.98 -3.14 7.46
N THR A 39 -3.45 -4.35 7.74
CA THR A 39 -3.93 -4.73 9.07
C THR A 39 -2.81 -4.62 10.09
N LEU A 40 -1.61 -5.12 9.77
CA LEU A 40 -0.43 -4.97 10.61
C LEU A 40 -0.08 -3.49 10.81
N ALA A 41 0.00 -2.71 9.73
CA ALA A 41 0.36 -1.30 9.78
C ALA A 41 -0.59 -0.47 10.65
N ILE A 42 -1.91 -0.67 10.49
CA ILE A 42 -2.94 0.00 11.29
C ILE A 42 -2.84 -0.42 12.77
N THR A 43 -2.64 -1.72 13.03
CA THR A 43 -2.51 -2.28 14.39
C THR A 43 -1.28 -1.71 15.10
N GLN A 44 -0.16 -1.55 14.40
CA GLN A 44 1.06 -0.92 14.92
C GLN A 44 0.97 0.60 14.99
N GLY A 45 -0.07 1.21 14.41
CA GLY A 45 -0.27 2.65 14.40
C GLY A 45 0.71 3.41 13.51
N LEU A 46 1.18 2.78 12.43
CA LEU A 46 2.15 3.39 11.51
C LEU A 46 1.58 4.64 10.83
N SER A 47 2.45 5.61 10.61
CA SER A 47 2.21 6.76 9.77
C SER A 47 2.37 6.46 8.28
N CYS A 48 1.79 7.33 7.45
CA CYS A 48 1.87 7.27 6.01
C CYS A 48 3.35 7.53 5.54
N PHE A 49 4.20 8.16 6.37
CA PHE A 49 5.64 8.28 6.12
C PHE A 49 6.41 6.99 6.45
N GLU A 50 6.12 6.34 7.58
CA GLU A 50 6.80 5.10 7.95
C GLU A 50 6.50 3.98 6.96
N LEU A 51 5.23 3.82 6.57
CA LEU A 51 4.84 2.77 5.63
C LEU A 51 5.38 3.01 4.21
N SER A 52 5.57 4.27 3.77
CA SER A 52 6.21 4.54 2.47
C SER A 52 7.69 4.12 2.41
N ASN A 53 8.34 3.92 3.55
CA ASN A 53 9.74 3.49 3.61
C ASN A 53 9.90 1.97 3.78
N VAL A 54 8.81 1.20 3.74
CA VAL A 54 8.85 -0.27 3.85
C VAL A 54 9.17 -0.91 2.51
N GLU A 55 10.06 -1.90 2.52
CA GLU A 55 10.40 -2.69 1.33
C GLU A 55 9.57 -3.96 1.21
N PHE A 56 9.03 -4.18 0.02
CA PHE A 56 8.31 -5.40 -0.34
C PHE A 56 9.18 -6.29 -1.22
N ALA A 57 8.94 -7.60 -1.14
CA ALA A 57 9.58 -8.54 -2.05
C ALA A 57 9.13 -8.27 -3.50
N TYR A 58 10.11 -8.07 -4.37
CA TYR A 58 9.92 -7.97 -5.81
C TYR A 58 10.00 -9.36 -6.47
N ALA A 59 8.98 -9.71 -7.25
CA ALA A 59 9.06 -10.80 -8.21
C ALA A 59 8.04 -10.54 -9.32
N PRO A 60 8.39 -10.58 -10.61
CA PRO A 60 7.49 -10.19 -11.71
C PRO A 60 6.10 -10.86 -11.75
N PRO A 61 5.92 -12.15 -11.40
CA PRO A 61 4.59 -12.77 -11.29
C PRO A 61 3.85 -12.39 -10.00
N VAL A 62 4.59 -11.88 -9.02
CA VAL A 62 4.11 -11.37 -7.74
C VAL A 62 4.23 -9.85 -7.83
N SER A 63 5.04 -9.13 -7.07
CA SER A 63 4.99 -7.65 -7.09
C SER A 63 5.82 -6.98 -8.19
N MET A 64 5.48 -5.73 -8.49
CA MET A 64 6.33 -4.82 -9.25
C MET A 64 7.50 -4.31 -8.39
N VAL A 65 8.46 -3.59 -8.99
CA VAL A 65 9.68 -3.12 -8.29
C VAL A 65 9.34 -2.30 -7.05
N THR A 66 8.37 -1.39 -7.16
CA THR A 66 7.81 -0.65 -6.03
C THR A 66 6.36 -1.08 -5.84
N ASP A 67 6.03 -1.78 -4.75
CA ASP A 67 4.68 -2.31 -4.57
C ASP A 67 3.61 -1.20 -4.77
N PRO A 68 2.48 -1.49 -5.46
CA PRO A 68 1.42 -0.50 -5.66
C PRO A 68 0.91 0.11 -4.35
N LEU A 69 0.96 -0.67 -3.25
CA LEU A 69 0.58 -0.18 -1.93
C LEU A 69 1.52 0.94 -1.44
N VAL A 70 2.83 0.79 -1.65
CA VAL A 70 3.83 1.82 -1.29
C VAL A 70 3.59 3.08 -2.11
N LEU A 71 3.36 2.96 -3.42
CA LEU A 71 3.06 4.11 -4.28
C LEU A 71 1.81 4.87 -3.83
N ALA A 72 0.75 4.15 -3.44
CA ALA A 72 -0.48 4.77 -2.92
C ALA A 72 -0.24 5.51 -1.60
N VAL A 73 0.58 4.93 -0.71
CA VAL A 73 0.93 5.53 0.58
C VAL A 73 1.83 6.76 0.40
N GLU A 74 2.83 6.70 -0.49
CA GLU A 74 3.68 7.85 -0.86
C GLU A 74 2.86 9.03 -1.39
N GLU A 75 1.84 8.77 -2.21
CA GLU A 75 0.98 9.85 -2.73
C GLU A 75 0.19 10.53 -1.62
N VAL A 76 -0.20 9.78 -0.59
CA VAL A 76 -0.88 10.34 0.58
C VAL A 76 0.11 11.05 1.52
N SER A 77 1.33 10.54 1.68
CA SER A 77 2.34 11.16 2.55
C SER A 77 2.71 12.58 2.08
N LYS A 78 2.71 12.83 0.76
CA LYS A 78 2.90 14.17 0.17
C LYS A 78 1.89 15.22 0.66
N LYS A 79 0.72 14.83 1.17
CA LYS A 79 -0.29 15.77 1.68
C LYS A 79 0.01 16.28 3.09
N PHE A 80 1.00 15.69 3.75
CA PHE A 80 1.44 16.05 5.11
C PHE A 80 2.82 16.75 5.11
N ASN A 81 3.38 17.01 3.92
CA ASN A 81 4.61 17.79 3.71
C ASN A 81 4.30 19.21 3.21
#